data_AF-A0A9W8CZ63-F1
#
_entry.id   AF-A0A9W8CZ63-F1
#
_cell.length_a   1.000
_cell.length_b   1.000
_cell.length_c   1.000
_cell.angle_alpha   90.00
_cell.angle_beta   90.00
_cell.angle_gamma   90.00
#
_symmetry.space_group_name_H-M   'P 1'
#
loop_
_entity.id
_entity.type
_entity.pdbx_description
1 polymer ?
#
loop_
_entity_poly.entity_id
_entity_poly.type
_entity_poly.pdbx_seq_one_letter_code
_entity_poly.pdbx_strand_id
1 'polypeptide(L)'
;YAAQFADPRTDPRVWQQWHDFEVQHGSEDSFKEMLRVKRSVQARATDARHLAEVELSKQPVKSKKPAVDLPTATANPDEVAIDDDDLSEYIEISDACAGHYAISSMQTRGAPAIAIVAALSLAAELSTMHFDTSASARTHIHTQLDYLATSRPTAVNLFDAITKLKHAVDTTITENGQVVRDTYVQMAERMLDADVKDNMAIGEHGAQLIGNDKVRVLTHCNTGTLATAGYGTALGIVRSLHAQGSLDRVYFTETRPYNQGARLTAYELLTEEIPAQLVCDSAVSALLRSDPMIRAIIVGADRVSANVDTANMICN
;
A
#
# COMPACT_ATOMS: atom_id res chain seq x y z
N TYR A 1 11.52 20.00 3.22
CA TYR A 1 12.89 19.74 2.74
C TYR A 1 13.96 19.74 3.84
N ALA A 2 13.96 20.64 4.83
CA ALA A 2 15.04 20.64 5.84
C ALA A 2 14.96 19.54 6.95
N ALA A 3 13.92 18.70 6.95
CA ALA A 3 13.79 17.50 7.80
C ALA A 3 14.89 16.43 7.60
N GLN A 4 15.59 16.49 6.47
CA GLN A 4 16.55 15.47 6.04
C GLN A 4 18.02 15.88 6.26
N PHE A 5 18.31 17.07 6.79
CA PHE A 5 19.68 17.61 6.85
C PHE A 5 20.28 17.74 8.26
N ALA A 6 19.47 17.56 9.33
CA ALA A 6 19.90 17.80 10.70
C ALA A 6 19.02 17.02 11.69
N ASP A 7 19.60 16.23 12.61
CA ASP A 7 18.84 15.56 13.67
C ASP A 7 18.56 16.59 14.79
N PRO A 8 17.31 16.79 15.22
CA PRO A 8 16.94 17.78 16.23
C PRO A 8 17.57 17.56 17.61
N ARG A 9 18.18 16.39 17.85
CA ARG A 9 18.94 16.06 19.06
C ARG A 9 20.42 16.41 18.95
N THR A 10 20.98 16.42 17.74
CA THR A 10 22.41 16.67 17.49
C THR A 10 22.69 18.07 16.94
N ASP A 11 21.71 18.71 16.33
CA ASP A 11 21.86 19.98 15.60
C ASP A 11 20.88 21.08 16.07
N PRO A 12 20.82 21.39 17.38
CA PRO A 12 19.81 22.29 17.94
C PRO A 12 19.86 23.72 17.36
N ARG A 13 21.04 24.13 16.88
CA ARG A 13 21.27 25.47 16.31
C ARG A 13 20.60 25.65 14.93
N VAL A 14 20.58 24.60 14.12
CA VAL A 14 19.93 24.59 12.80
C VAL A 14 18.42 24.68 12.98
N TRP A 15 17.89 23.92 13.94
CA TRP A 15 16.45 23.90 14.23
C TRP A 15 15.96 25.19 14.89
N GLN A 16 16.80 25.87 15.69
CA GLN A 16 16.47 27.19 16.22
C GLN A 16 16.42 28.26 15.12
N GLN A 17 17.41 28.29 14.22
CA GLN A 17 17.42 29.26 13.10
C GLN A 17 16.24 29.05 12.15
N TRP A 18 15.87 27.81 11.88
CA TRP A 18 14.72 27.51 11.02
C TRP A 18 13.39 27.86 11.71
N HIS A 19 13.27 27.60 13.03
CA HIS A 19 12.13 28.05 13.82
C HIS A 19 11.97 29.58 13.77
N ASP A 20 13.05 30.33 14.01
CA ASP A 20 13.02 31.79 14.04
C ASP A 20 12.69 32.39 12.65
N PHE A 21 13.20 31.78 11.57
CA PHE A 21 12.88 32.16 10.19
C PHE A 21 11.39 32.01 9.87
N GLU A 22 10.78 30.86 10.22
CA GLU A 22 9.37 30.57 9.97
C GLU A 22 8.43 31.42 10.85
N VAL A 23 8.83 31.72 12.09
CA VAL A 23 8.05 32.64 12.96
C VAL A 23 8.03 34.06 12.40
N GLN A 24 9.11 34.52 11.76
CA GLN A 24 9.17 35.85 11.16
C GLN A 24 8.52 35.94 9.77
N HIS A 25 8.54 34.86 8.97
CA HIS A 25 8.22 34.93 7.54
C HIS A 25 7.18 33.89 7.05
N GLY A 26 6.78 32.92 7.88
CA GLY A 26 5.91 31.81 7.51
C GLY A 26 4.41 32.09 7.72
N SER A 27 3.56 31.30 7.05
CA SER A 27 2.11 31.25 7.28
C SER A 27 1.76 30.20 8.35
N GLU A 28 0.53 30.25 8.89
CA GLU A 28 0.08 29.30 9.92
C GLU A 28 0.17 27.83 9.47
N ASP A 29 -0.10 27.56 8.19
CA ASP A 29 0.00 26.21 7.61
C ASP A 29 1.45 25.73 7.49
N SER A 30 2.39 26.61 7.17
CA SER A 30 3.83 26.30 7.16
C SER A 30 4.34 25.95 8.56
N PHE A 31 3.85 26.64 9.59
CA PHE A 31 4.19 26.36 10.98
C PHE A 31 3.67 24.99 11.46
N LYS A 32 2.44 24.62 11.07
CA LYS A 32 1.85 23.30 11.37
C LYS A 32 2.62 22.15 10.70
N GLU A 33 3.05 22.35 9.46
CA GLU A 33 3.88 21.38 8.74
C GLU A 33 5.27 21.20 9.38
N MET A 34 5.89 22.29 9.87
CA MET A 34 7.15 22.24 10.60
C MET A 34 7.05 21.38 11.88
N LEU A 35 5.98 21.52 12.65
CA LEU A 35 5.75 20.71 13.84
C LEU A 35 5.53 19.22 13.52
N ARG A 36 4.83 18.91 12.42
CA ARG A 36 4.64 17.52 11.95
C ARG A 36 5.95 16.88 11.54
N VAL A 37 6.80 17.63 10.85
CA VAL A 37 8.14 17.20 10.44
C VAL A 37 9.04 16.90 11.64
N LYS A 38 9.06 17.77 12.66
CA LYS A 38 9.87 17.55 13.86
C LYS A 38 9.49 16.26 14.59
N ARG A 39 8.19 15.96 14.69
CA ARG A 39 7.66 14.75 15.32
C ARG A 39 8.01 13.48 14.54
N SER A 40 7.95 13.50 13.21
CA SER A 40 8.27 12.32 12.39
C SER A 40 9.77 11.97 12.41
N VAL A 41 10.64 12.97 12.58
CA VAL A 41 12.09 12.74 12.72
C VAL A 41 12.44 12.17 14.10
N GLN A 42 11.75 12.58 15.16
CA GLN A 42 11.95 12.05 16.52
C GLN A 42 11.50 10.58 16.66
N ALA A 43 10.49 10.13 15.92
CA ALA A 43 9.99 8.76 15.96
C ALA A 43 10.95 7.72 15.32
N ARG A 44 11.81 8.12 14.38
CA ARG A 44 12.62 7.21 13.54
C ARG A 44 13.87 6.60 14.20
N ALA A 45 14.16 6.91 15.47
CA ALA A 45 15.49 6.64 16.04
C ALA A 45 15.55 5.54 17.13
N THR A 46 14.44 4.87 17.45
CA THR A 46 14.39 3.91 18.56
C THR A 46 14.19 2.46 18.10
N ASP A 47 13.72 2.23 16.86
CA ASP A 47 13.17 0.93 16.44
C ASP A 47 14.20 -0.07 15.86
N ALA A 48 15.44 0.34 15.64
CA ALA A 48 16.43 -0.46 14.90
C ALA A 48 17.08 -1.61 15.69
N ARG A 49 16.64 -1.93 16.92
CA ARG A 49 17.26 -2.95 17.77
C ARG A 49 16.47 -4.23 18.00
N HIS A 50 15.13 -4.22 17.92
CA HIS A 50 14.34 -5.38 18.36
C HIS A 50 13.92 -6.34 17.23
N LEU A 51 13.88 -5.85 15.98
CA LEU A 51 13.43 -6.63 14.82
C LEU A 51 14.44 -7.72 14.36
N ALA A 52 15.68 -7.71 14.86
CA ALA A 52 16.63 -8.81 14.61
C ALA A 52 16.37 -10.05 15.49
N GLU A 53 15.70 -9.93 16.64
CA GLU A 53 15.57 -11.05 17.59
C GLU A 53 14.30 -11.89 17.37
N VAL A 54 13.21 -11.29 16.91
CA VAL A 54 11.92 -11.98 16.79
C VAL A 54 11.87 -12.88 15.55
N GLU A 55 12.48 -12.46 14.43
CA GLU A 55 12.43 -13.22 13.17
C GLU A 55 13.45 -14.38 13.15
N LEU A 56 14.55 -14.30 13.92
CA LEU A 56 15.49 -15.41 14.13
C LEU A 56 14.92 -16.54 15.02
N SER A 57 13.81 -16.31 15.74
CA SER A 57 13.24 -17.28 16.69
C SER A 57 12.19 -18.24 16.09
N LYS A 58 11.71 -18.00 14.86
CA LYS A 58 10.57 -18.72 14.27
C LYS A 58 10.92 -19.94 13.41
N GLN A 59 12.19 -20.37 13.34
CA GLN A 59 12.58 -21.60 12.65
C GLN A 59 12.78 -22.79 13.63
N PRO A 60 12.19 -23.98 13.39
CA PRO A 60 12.41 -25.13 14.25
C PRO A 60 13.74 -25.82 13.90
N VAL A 61 14.80 -25.53 14.66
CA VAL A 61 16.04 -26.31 14.62
C VAL A 61 16.12 -27.23 15.84
N LYS A 62 16.28 -28.53 15.58
CA LYS A 62 16.47 -29.60 16.56
C LYS A 62 17.58 -29.27 17.55
N SER A 63 17.30 -29.51 18.83
CA SER A 63 18.21 -29.35 19.98
C SER A 63 19.52 -30.16 19.87
N LYS A 64 20.64 -29.55 20.31
CA LYS A 64 21.65 -30.16 21.22
C LYS A 64 22.50 -29.05 21.89
N LYS A 65 22.51 -29.09 23.23
CA LYS A 65 23.20 -28.28 24.28
C LYS A 65 24.76 -28.17 24.14
N PRO A 66 25.54 -27.39 24.94
CA PRO A 66 25.23 -26.89 26.31
C PRO A 66 25.58 -25.42 26.65
N ALA A 67 25.14 -25.04 27.85
CA ALA A 67 25.17 -23.74 28.50
C ALA A 67 26.58 -23.20 28.81
N VAL A 68 26.70 -21.87 28.78
CA VAL A 68 27.75 -21.10 29.46
C VAL A 68 27.07 -19.93 30.17
N ASP A 69 27.37 -19.80 31.46
CA ASP A 69 26.84 -18.81 32.41
C ASP A 69 27.45 -17.40 32.27
N LEU A 70 26.74 -16.45 32.91
CA LEU A 70 27.12 -15.13 33.48
C LEU A 70 26.65 -13.86 32.72
N PRO A 71 26.39 -12.75 33.45
CA PRO A 71 25.71 -12.60 34.75
C PRO A 71 24.60 -11.52 34.74
N THR A 72 23.72 -11.60 35.73
CA THR A 72 22.69 -10.61 36.09
C THR A 72 23.22 -9.20 36.36
N ALA A 73 22.57 -8.18 35.81
CA ALA A 73 22.65 -6.80 36.28
C ALA A 73 21.27 -6.11 36.25
N THR A 74 20.69 -5.99 37.44
CA THR A 74 19.84 -4.91 37.98
C THR A 74 18.92 -4.12 37.04
N ALA A 75 17.61 -4.36 37.21
CA ALA A 75 16.53 -3.51 36.72
C ALA A 75 16.59 -2.09 37.32
N ASN A 76 16.26 -1.09 36.51
CA ASN A 76 15.95 0.28 36.93
C ASN A 76 14.46 0.57 36.60
N PRO A 77 13.70 1.31 37.44
CA PRO A 77 12.25 1.20 37.50
C PRO A 77 11.45 2.15 36.58
N ASP A 78 12.01 2.62 35.46
CA ASP A 78 11.38 3.63 34.60
C ASP A 78 10.99 3.13 33.18
N GLU A 79 10.91 1.81 32.96
CA GLU A 79 10.32 1.28 31.72
C GLU A 79 8.78 1.31 31.81
N VAL A 80 8.21 2.39 31.26
CA VAL A 80 6.84 2.33 30.73
C VAL A 80 6.90 1.38 29.54
N ALA A 81 6.48 0.13 29.76
CA ALA A 81 6.13 -0.76 28.67
C ALA A 81 4.97 -0.10 27.90
N ILE A 82 5.27 0.38 26.69
CA ILE A 82 4.26 0.84 25.75
C ILE A 82 4.00 -0.39 24.86
N ASP A 83 2.77 -0.91 24.94
CA ASP A 83 2.31 -2.04 24.13
C ASP A 83 2.51 -1.75 22.64
N ASP A 84 3.08 -2.73 21.94
CA ASP A 84 3.67 -2.68 20.59
C ASP A 84 2.64 -2.75 19.44
N ASP A 85 1.34 -2.67 19.74
CA ASP A 85 0.26 -3.02 18.81
C ASP A 85 -0.30 -1.83 18.00
N ASP A 86 0.23 -0.61 18.19
CA ASP A 86 -0.55 0.63 17.97
C ASP A 86 -0.12 1.53 16.78
N LEU A 87 0.66 1.02 15.82
CA LEU A 87 1.22 1.85 14.71
C LEU A 87 0.67 1.55 13.31
N SER A 88 -0.23 0.59 13.17
CA SER A 88 -1.11 0.46 12.01
C SER A 88 -2.53 0.17 12.49
N GLU A 89 -3.36 1.21 12.52
CA GLU A 89 -4.78 1.01 12.79
C GLU A 89 -5.41 0.34 11.56
N TYR A 90 -5.75 -0.93 11.72
CA TYR A 90 -6.64 -1.61 10.79
C TYR A 90 -8.04 -1.06 10.99
N ILE A 91 -8.65 -0.61 9.91
CA ILE A 91 -10.03 -0.16 9.92
C ILE A 91 -10.89 -1.37 9.58
N GLU A 92 -11.69 -1.80 10.56
CA GLU A 92 -12.70 -2.83 10.33
C GLU A 92 -13.78 -2.27 9.40
N ILE A 93 -14.03 -2.97 8.29
CA ILE A 93 -15.09 -2.65 7.34
C ILE A 93 -16.14 -3.76 7.42
N SER A 94 -17.19 -3.50 8.18
CA SER A 94 -18.27 -4.46 8.42
C SER A 94 -19.40 -4.40 7.40
N ASP A 95 -19.52 -3.30 6.65
CA ASP A 95 -20.64 -3.06 5.75
C ASP A 95 -20.33 -2.15 4.56
N ALA A 96 -21.29 -2.04 3.63
CA ALA A 96 -21.13 -1.24 2.42
C ALA A 96 -21.02 0.28 2.70
N CYS A 97 -21.55 0.77 3.83
CA CYS A 97 -21.41 2.17 4.25
C CYS A 97 -19.97 2.49 4.66
N ALA A 98 -19.37 1.63 5.50
CA ALA A 98 -17.98 1.72 5.88
C ALA A 98 -17.06 1.58 4.65
N GLY A 99 -17.38 0.66 3.73
CA GLY A 99 -16.66 0.50 2.47
C GLY A 99 -16.71 1.75 1.59
N HIS A 100 -17.90 2.34 1.42
CA HIS A 100 -18.09 3.60 0.70
C HIS A 100 -17.27 4.73 1.30
N TYR A 101 -17.31 4.89 2.62
CA TYR A 101 -16.54 5.91 3.33
C TYR A 101 -15.03 5.69 3.15
N ALA A 102 -14.54 4.47 3.31
CA ALA A 102 -13.12 4.14 3.14
C ALA A 102 -12.61 4.48 1.73
N ILE A 103 -13.43 4.27 0.70
CA ILE A 103 -13.11 4.58 -0.70
C ILE A 103 -13.15 6.09 -0.96
N SER A 104 -14.21 6.78 -0.51
CA SER A 104 -14.41 8.21 -0.78
C SER A 104 -13.47 9.12 0.02
N SER A 105 -13.11 8.73 1.25
CA SER A 105 -12.14 9.42 2.11
C SER A 105 -10.67 9.10 1.77
N MET A 106 -10.42 8.24 0.78
CA MET A 106 -9.09 7.79 0.37
C MET A 106 -8.31 7.02 1.45
N GLN A 107 -8.99 6.37 2.40
CA GLN A 107 -8.38 5.37 3.28
C GLN A 107 -7.90 4.15 2.45
N THR A 108 -8.70 3.77 1.45
CA THR A 108 -8.29 2.81 0.40
C THR A 108 -8.01 3.53 -0.91
N ARG A 109 -6.97 3.10 -1.62
CA ARG A 109 -6.54 3.66 -2.91
C ARG A 109 -5.89 2.61 -3.79
N GLY A 110 -5.76 2.93 -5.08
CA GLY A 110 -5.35 1.99 -6.11
C GLY A 110 -6.58 1.40 -6.80
N ALA A 111 -6.57 1.38 -8.14
CA ALA A 111 -7.74 0.99 -8.91
C ALA A 111 -8.24 -0.43 -8.57
N PRO A 112 -7.36 -1.44 -8.36
CA PRO A 112 -7.80 -2.76 -7.92
C PRO A 112 -8.31 -2.78 -6.48
N ALA A 113 -7.57 -2.20 -5.53
CA ALA A 113 -7.95 -2.20 -4.12
C ALA A 113 -9.31 -1.53 -3.87
N ILE A 114 -9.63 -0.44 -4.58
CA ILE A 114 -10.95 0.22 -4.49
C ILE A 114 -12.08 -0.73 -4.89
N ALA A 115 -11.91 -1.47 -6.00
CA ALA A 115 -12.93 -2.40 -6.48
C ALA A 115 -13.13 -3.58 -5.52
N ILE A 116 -12.04 -4.09 -4.95
CA ILE A 116 -12.04 -5.22 -4.03
C ILE A 116 -12.64 -4.83 -2.68
N VAL A 117 -12.26 -3.67 -2.12
CA VAL A 117 -12.86 -3.17 -0.87
C VAL A 117 -14.37 -2.95 -1.05
N ALA A 118 -14.82 -2.40 -2.17
CA ALA A 118 -16.25 -2.27 -2.44
C ALA A 118 -16.95 -3.64 -2.44
N ALA A 119 -16.42 -4.63 -3.17
CA ALA A 119 -16.99 -5.97 -3.27
C ALA A 119 -17.02 -6.69 -1.90
N LEU A 120 -15.91 -6.66 -1.17
CA LEU A 120 -15.78 -7.34 0.11
C LEU A 120 -16.58 -6.66 1.23
N SER A 121 -16.73 -5.33 1.20
CA SER A 121 -17.55 -4.61 2.19
C SER A 121 -19.02 -5.02 2.13
N LEU A 122 -19.57 -5.21 0.92
CA LEU A 122 -20.92 -5.73 0.75
C LEU A 122 -20.97 -7.23 1.05
N ALA A 123 -19.92 -8.00 0.76
CA ALA A 123 -19.88 -9.42 1.15
C ALA A 123 -19.92 -9.60 2.68
N ALA A 124 -19.21 -8.74 3.43
CA ALA A 124 -19.25 -8.70 4.89
C ALA A 124 -20.64 -8.36 5.41
N GLU A 125 -21.28 -7.32 4.87
CA GLU A 125 -22.66 -6.95 5.20
C GLU A 125 -23.62 -8.14 5.00
N LEU A 126 -23.58 -8.73 3.81
CA LEU A 126 -24.45 -9.82 3.39
C LEU A 126 -24.28 -11.07 4.24
N SER A 127 -23.06 -11.35 4.73
CA SER A 127 -22.77 -12.53 5.56
C SER A 127 -23.56 -12.55 6.87
N THR A 128 -24.05 -11.39 7.31
CA THR A 128 -24.91 -11.25 8.50
C THR A 128 -26.41 -11.20 8.17
N MET A 129 -26.78 -11.20 6.89
CA MET A 129 -28.16 -11.04 6.42
C MET A 129 -28.81 -12.35 5.98
N HIS A 130 -30.13 -12.39 6.12
CA HIS A 130 -30.98 -13.47 5.62
C HIS A 130 -31.98 -12.94 4.58
N PHE A 131 -32.07 -13.62 3.44
CA PHE A 131 -33.03 -13.36 2.38
C PHE A 131 -33.91 -14.58 2.12
N ASP A 132 -35.22 -14.40 2.20
CA ASP A 132 -36.21 -15.44 1.93
C ASP A 132 -36.35 -15.71 0.42
N THR A 133 -36.22 -14.66 -0.41
CA THR A 133 -36.44 -14.74 -1.86
C THR A 133 -35.24 -14.24 -2.65
N SER A 134 -35.00 -14.83 -3.81
CA SER A 134 -33.97 -14.37 -4.75
C SER A 134 -34.20 -12.91 -5.17
N ALA A 135 -35.44 -12.50 -5.38
CA ALA A 135 -35.79 -11.11 -5.71
C ALA A 135 -35.31 -10.13 -4.62
N SER A 136 -35.59 -10.41 -3.34
CA SER A 136 -35.15 -9.55 -2.23
C SER A 136 -33.63 -9.43 -2.15
N ALA A 137 -32.89 -10.55 -2.31
CA ALA A 137 -31.43 -10.55 -2.32
C ALA A 137 -30.87 -9.70 -3.46
N ARG A 138 -31.41 -9.87 -4.68
CA ARG A 138 -31.00 -9.11 -5.87
C ARG A 138 -31.21 -7.62 -5.70
N THR A 139 -32.42 -7.22 -5.27
CA THR A 139 -32.75 -5.81 -5.08
C THR A 139 -31.81 -5.15 -4.07
N HIS A 140 -31.51 -5.84 -2.96
CA HIS A 140 -30.57 -5.32 -1.96
C HIS A 140 -29.16 -5.19 -2.53
N ILE A 141 -28.64 -6.25 -3.15
CA ILE A 141 -27.29 -6.27 -3.73
C ILE A 141 -27.14 -5.18 -4.80
N HIS A 142 -28.08 -5.06 -5.73
CA HIS A 142 -28.04 -4.02 -6.77
C HIS A 142 -28.03 -2.62 -6.15
N THR A 143 -28.89 -2.39 -5.16
CA THR A 143 -28.99 -1.10 -4.47
C THR A 143 -27.68 -0.72 -3.79
N GLN A 144 -27.06 -1.66 -3.06
CA GLN A 144 -25.79 -1.41 -2.37
C GLN A 144 -24.62 -1.23 -3.34
N LEU A 145 -24.59 -1.99 -4.45
CA LEU A 145 -23.59 -1.79 -5.49
C LEU A 145 -23.72 -0.43 -6.16
N ASP A 146 -24.94 0.03 -6.45
CA ASP A 146 -25.18 1.38 -6.99
C ASP A 146 -24.76 2.47 -6.00
N TYR A 147 -25.01 2.26 -4.71
CA TYR A 147 -24.52 3.16 -3.67
C TYR A 147 -22.98 3.20 -3.63
N LEU A 148 -22.31 2.04 -3.58
CA LEU A 148 -20.84 1.94 -3.60
C LEU A 148 -20.23 2.61 -4.84
N ALA A 149 -20.89 2.53 -6.00
CA ALA A 149 -20.46 3.18 -7.24
C ALA A 149 -20.34 4.72 -7.09
N THR A 150 -21.13 5.32 -6.20
CA THR A 150 -21.10 6.78 -5.96
C THR A 150 -19.88 7.25 -5.18
N SER A 151 -19.12 6.34 -4.56
CA SER A 151 -17.96 6.68 -3.73
C SER A 151 -16.89 7.43 -4.53
N ARG A 152 -16.65 7.02 -5.79
CA ARG A 152 -15.71 7.67 -6.72
C ARG A 152 -16.20 7.54 -8.18
N PRO A 153 -16.97 8.52 -8.69
CA PRO A 153 -17.66 8.45 -9.99
C PRO A 153 -16.76 8.28 -11.23
N THR A 154 -15.45 8.43 -11.09
CA THR A 154 -14.47 8.29 -12.18
C THR A 154 -13.69 6.97 -12.14
N ALA A 155 -13.87 6.15 -11.10
CA ALA A 155 -13.15 4.89 -10.89
C ALA A 155 -13.71 3.75 -11.77
N VAL A 156 -13.28 3.66 -13.02
CA VAL A 156 -13.81 2.67 -13.96
C VAL A 156 -13.64 1.21 -13.51
N ASN A 157 -12.54 0.85 -12.86
CA ASN A 157 -12.35 -0.49 -12.31
C ASN A 157 -13.44 -0.87 -11.30
N LEU A 158 -13.94 0.10 -10.52
CA LEU A 158 -15.06 -0.10 -9.61
C LEU A 158 -16.35 -0.40 -10.38
N PHE A 159 -16.65 0.37 -11.43
CA PHE A 159 -17.83 0.13 -12.28
C PHE A 159 -17.77 -1.20 -13.01
N ASP A 160 -16.60 -1.60 -13.52
CA ASP A 160 -16.40 -2.88 -14.19
C ASP A 160 -16.63 -4.05 -13.22
N ALA A 161 -16.07 -3.95 -12.01
CA ALA A 161 -16.29 -4.91 -10.94
C ALA A 161 -17.77 -5.03 -10.55
N ILE A 162 -18.43 -3.89 -10.31
CA ILE A 162 -19.87 -3.83 -10.00
C ILE A 162 -20.70 -4.48 -11.10
N THR A 163 -20.39 -4.20 -12.36
CA THR A 163 -21.10 -4.77 -13.52
C THR A 163 -20.99 -6.30 -13.54
N LYS A 164 -19.78 -6.84 -13.29
CA LYS A 164 -19.53 -8.28 -13.20
C LYS A 164 -20.30 -8.91 -12.04
N LEU A 165 -20.31 -8.27 -10.87
CA LEU A 165 -21.02 -8.75 -9.69
C LEU A 165 -22.54 -8.76 -9.89
N LYS A 166 -23.10 -7.68 -10.45
CA LYS A 166 -24.52 -7.60 -10.84
C LYS A 166 -24.89 -8.72 -11.81
N HIS A 167 -24.09 -8.93 -12.85
CA HIS A 167 -24.31 -10.01 -13.81
C HIS A 167 -24.29 -11.40 -13.17
N ALA A 168 -23.34 -11.66 -12.25
CA ALA A 168 -23.22 -12.94 -11.57
C ALA A 168 -24.45 -13.26 -10.72
N VAL A 169 -24.97 -12.27 -9.98
CA VAL A 169 -26.22 -12.48 -9.26
C VAL A 169 -27.36 -12.65 -10.25
N ASP A 170 -27.52 -11.77 -11.24
CA ASP A 170 -28.56 -11.77 -12.30
C ASP A 170 -28.72 -13.10 -13.02
N THR A 171 -27.62 -13.81 -13.26
CA THR A 171 -27.62 -15.12 -13.93
C THR A 171 -27.83 -16.32 -13.00
N THR A 172 -27.88 -16.13 -11.68
CA THR A 172 -28.10 -17.22 -10.71
C THR A 172 -29.58 -17.67 -10.68
N ILE A 173 -29.93 -18.74 -11.39
CA ILE A 173 -31.32 -19.22 -11.49
C ILE A 173 -31.73 -19.99 -10.22
N THR A 174 -32.42 -19.30 -9.31
CA THR A 174 -32.92 -19.85 -8.03
C THR A 174 -34.03 -18.97 -7.45
N GLU A 175 -34.91 -19.57 -6.64
CA GLU A 175 -35.86 -18.83 -5.80
C GLU A 175 -35.29 -18.55 -4.40
N ASN A 176 -34.24 -19.27 -3.99
CA ASN A 176 -33.64 -19.16 -2.67
C ASN A 176 -32.69 -17.95 -2.60
N GLY A 177 -33.05 -16.95 -1.77
CA GLY A 177 -32.25 -15.74 -1.55
C GLY A 177 -30.85 -16.00 -0.99
N GLN A 178 -30.68 -17.07 -0.20
CA GLN A 178 -29.37 -17.47 0.35
C GLN A 178 -28.39 -17.85 -0.76
N VAL A 179 -28.87 -18.56 -1.78
CA VAL A 179 -28.01 -18.99 -2.90
C VAL A 179 -27.52 -17.77 -3.69
N VAL A 180 -28.37 -16.75 -3.88
CA VAL A 180 -27.95 -15.50 -4.54
C VAL A 180 -26.90 -14.77 -3.72
N ARG A 181 -27.11 -14.68 -2.40
CA ARG A 181 -26.13 -14.10 -1.46
C ARG A 181 -24.79 -14.83 -1.53
N ASP A 182 -24.82 -16.15 -1.42
CA ASP A 182 -23.60 -16.98 -1.40
C ASP A 182 -22.85 -16.90 -2.74
N THR A 183 -23.56 -16.81 -3.88
CA THR A 183 -22.93 -16.54 -5.18
C THR A 183 -22.21 -15.20 -5.19
N TYR A 184 -22.81 -14.15 -4.62
CA TYR A 184 -22.17 -12.83 -4.53
C TYR A 184 -20.89 -12.89 -3.68
N VAL A 185 -20.98 -13.45 -2.47
CA VAL A 185 -19.83 -13.57 -1.55
C VAL A 185 -18.69 -14.33 -2.20
N GLN A 186 -18.97 -15.50 -2.79
CA GLN A 186 -17.96 -16.29 -3.50
C GLN A 186 -17.33 -15.53 -4.68
N MET A 187 -18.10 -14.71 -5.39
CA MET A 187 -17.54 -13.90 -6.49
C MET A 187 -16.63 -12.79 -5.96
N ALA A 188 -17.01 -12.12 -4.87
CA ALA A 188 -16.19 -11.09 -4.24
C ALA A 188 -14.86 -11.65 -3.70
N GLU A 189 -14.90 -12.81 -3.03
CA GLU A 189 -13.69 -13.51 -2.57
C GLU A 189 -12.80 -13.94 -3.75
N ARG A 190 -13.38 -14.49 -4.81
CA ARG A 190 -12.62 -14.86 -6.03
C ARG A 190 -11.96 -13.66 -6.70
N MET A 191 -12.55 -12.46 -6.61
CA MET A 191 -11.91 -11.26 -7.16
C MET A 191 -10.63 -10.90 -6.40
N LEU A 192 -10.61 -11.09 -5.07
CA LEU A 192 -9.39 -10.92 -4.27
C LEU A 192 -8.30 -11.89 -4.71
N ASP A 193 -8.62 -13.19 -4.77
CA ASP A 193 -7.69 -14.24 -5.18
C ASP A 193 -7.16 -14.03 -6.61
N ALA A 194 -8.06 -13.63 -7.52
CA ALA A 194 -7.72 -13.34 -8.90
C ALA A 194 -6.75 -12.17 -9.01
N ASP A 195 -6.97 -11.07 -8.26
CA ASP A 195 -6.08 -9.91 -8.29
C ASP A 195 -4.68 -10.26 -7.78
N VAL A 196 -4.56 -11.01 -6.68
CA VAL A 196 -3.24 -11.48 -6.18
C VAL A 196 -2.53 -12.32 -7.24
N LYS A 197 -3.26 -13.25 -7.86
CA LYS A 197 -2.71 -14.13 -8.90
C LYS A 197 -2.25 -13.33 -10.13
N ASP A 198 -3.06 -12.37 -10.58
CA ASP A 198 -2.73 -11.51 -11.71
C ASP A 198 -1.51 -10.64 -11.39
N ASN A 199 -1.42 -10.09 -10.19
CA ASN A 199 -0.27 -9.29 -9.74
C ASN A 199 1.03 -10.11 -9.70
N MET A 200 0.96 -11.34 -9.19
CA MET A 200 2.11 -12.26 -9.22
C MET A 200 2.54 -12.57 -10.66
N ALA A 201 1.58 -12.86 -11.55
CA ALA A 201 1.86 -13.11 -12.96
C ALA A 201 2.46 -11.88 -13.68
N ILE A 202 1.94 -10.67 -13.39
CA ILE A 202 2.51 -9.41 -13.89
C ILE A 202 3.97 -9.28 -13.44
N GLY A 203 4.25 -9.56 -12.17
CA GLY A 203 5.61 -9.54 -11.63
C GLY A 203 6.55 -10.49 -12.34
N GLU A 204 6.14 -11.75 -12.49
CA GLU A 204 6.91 -12.80 -13.16
C GLU A 204 7.19 -12.45 -14.62
N HIS A 205 6.16 -12.10 -15.39
CA HIS A 205 6.30 -11.75 -16.80
C HIS A 205 7.11 -10.46 -17.01
N GLY A 206 6.90 -9.45 -16.16
CA GLY A 206 7.65 -8.20 -16.23
C GLY A 206 9.14 -8.40 -15.92
N ALA A 207 9.47 -9.23 -14.92
CA ALA A 207 10.86 -9.57 -14.63
C ALA A 207 11.51 -10.34 -15.79
N GLN A 208 10.80 -11.30 -16.39
CA GLN A 208 11.27 -12.04 -17.56
C GLN A 208 11.57 -11.13 -18.76
N LEU A 209 10.74 -10.11 -19.00
CA LEU A 209 10.95 -9.15 -20.10
C LEU A 209 12.18 -8.27 -19.89
N ILE A 210 12.50 -7.94 -18.63
CA ILE A 210 13.69 -7.13 -18.29
C ILE A 210 14.96 -7.98 -18.40
N GLY A 211 14.87 -9.26 -18.05
CA GLY A 211 15.97 -10.22 -18.14
C GLY A 211 16.71 -10.44 -16.83
N ASN A 212 17.77 -11.24 -16.88
CA ASN A 212 18.45 -11.78 -15.71
C ASN A 212 19.71 -10.99 -15.30
N ASP A 213 20.11 -9.98 -16.07
CA ASP A 213 21.25 -9.15 -15.72
C ASP A 213 20.97 -8.34 -14.46
N LYS A 214 22.03 -7.93 -13.74
CA LYS A 214 21.87 -6.95 -12.67
C LYS A 214 21.39 -5.62 -13.25
N VAL A 215 20.19 -5.19 -12.88
CA VAL A 215 19.54 -4.00 -13.43
C VAL A 215 19.16 -2.99 -12.34
N ARG A 216 19.12 -1.71 -12.73
CA ARG A 216 18.40 -0.68 -12.00
C ARG A 216 17.10 -0.36 -12.71
N VAL A 217 16.05 -0.10 -11.95
CA VAL A 217 14.73 0.26 -12.49
C VAL A 217 14.22 1.52 -11.83
N LEU A 218 13.34 2.24 -12.51
CA LEU A 218 12.67 3.42 -11.96
C LEU A 218 11.16 3.18 -11.93
N THR A 219 10.51 3.57 -10.83
CA THR A 219 9.05 3.55 -10.71
C THR A 219 8.50 4.89 -10.23
N HIS A 220 7.18 5.07 -10.38
CA HIS A 220 6.47 6.29 -10.05
C HIS A 220 5.16 5.93 -9.34
N CYS A 221 4.71 6.80 -8.43
CA CYS A 221 3.53 6.56 -7.59
C CYS A 221 3.71 5.37 -6.63
N ASN A 222 2.60 4.81 -6.15
CA ASN A 222 2.55 3.56 -5.42
C ASN A 222 1.68 2.54 -6.17
N THR A 223 2.27 1.38 -6.42
CA THR A 223 1.69 0.28 -7.20
C THR A 223 1.95 -1.06 -6.52
N GLY A 224 2.14 -1.01 -5.21
CA GLY A 224 2.49 -2.16 -4.38
C GLY A 224 1.28 -2.89 -3.82
N THR A 225 1.53 -3.62 -2.74
CA THR A 225 0.53 -4.34 -1.95
C THR A 225 -0.51 -3.35 -1.41
N LEU A 226 -0.12 -2.13 -1.08
CA LEU A 226 -1.05 -1.10 -0.57
C LEU A 226 -2.01 -0.53 -1.63
N ALA A 227 -1.77 -0.82 -2.92
CA ALA A 227 -2.60 -0.37 -4.04
C ALA A 227 -3.41 -1.51 -4.69
N THR A 228 -3.25 -2.73 -4.21
CA THR A 228 -3.81 -3.96 -4.80
C THR A 228 -4.31 -4.92 -3.71
N ALA A 229 -4.79 -6.11 -4.07
CA ALA A 229 -5.06 -7.18 -3.11
C ALA A 229 -3.81 -7.73 -2.42
N GLY A 230 -2.65 -7.53 -3.03
CA GLY A 230 -1.41 -8.16 -2.63
C GLY A 230 -0.40 -8.12 -3.76
N TYR A 231 0.89 -8.15 -3.39
CA TYR A 231 2.04 -8.20 -4.28
C TYR A 231 2.28 -6.96 -5.16
N GLY A 232 1.24 -6.30 -5.67
CA GLY A 232 1.34 -5.12 -6.51
C GLY A 232 1.63 -5.41 -7.99
N THR A 233 1.51 -4.37 -8.81
CA THR A 233 1.71 -4.43 -10.27
C THR A 233 3.15 -4.08 -10.64
N ALA A 234 3.46 -2.78 -10.84
CA ALA A 234 4.83 -2.37 -11.16
C ALA A 234 5.80 -2.64 -10.01
N LEU A 235 5.38 -2.47 -8.75
CA LEU A 235 6.18 -2.89 -7.60
C LEU A 235 6.26 -4.43 -7.45
N GLY A 236 5.29 -5.17 -7.98
CA GLY A 236 5.35 -6.63 -8.09
C GLY A 236 6.46 -7.10 -9.04
N ILE A 237 6.73 -6.35 -10.11
CA ILE A 237 7.89 -6.60 -10.98
C ILE A 237 9.20 -6.34 -10.23
N VAL A 238 9.26 -5.26 -9.45
CA VAL A 238 10.41 -4.95 -8.59
C VAL A 238 10.66 -6.07 -7.57
N ARG A 239 9.61 -6.56 -6.91
CA ARG A 239 9.67 -7.72 -5.99
C ARG A 239 10.18 -8.98 -6.68
N SER A 240 9.72 -9.24 -7.90
CA SER A 240 10.13 -10.40 -8.69
C SER A 240 11.62 -10.32 -9.06
N LEU A 241 12.10 -9.16 -9.51
CA LEU A 241 13.53 -8.93 -9.79
C LEU A 241 14.38 -9.05 -8.52
N HIS A 242 13.88 -8.57 -7.38
CA HIS A 242 14.57 -8.68 -6.10
C HIS A 242 14.69 -10.15 -5.66
N ALA A 243 13.59 -10.91 -5.70
CA ALA A 243 13.56 -12.32 -5.34
C ALA A 243 14.48 -13.19 -6.22
N GLN A 244 14.63 -12.82 -7.49
CA GLN A 244 15.55 -13.48 -8.44
C GLN A 244 17.02 -13.03 -8.27
N GLY A 245 17.28 -12.01 -7.45
CA GLY A 245 18.61 -11.44 -7.25
C GLY A 245 19.11 -10.59 -8.43
N SER A 246 18.26 -10.26 -9.42
CA SER A 246 18.61 -9.44 -10.58
C SER A 246 18.44 -7.93 -10.32
N LEU A 247 17.73 -7.53 -9.26
CA LEU A 247 17.63 -6.12 -8.89
C LEU A 247 18.91 -5.62 -8.21
N ASP A 248 19.55 -4.59 -8.76
CA ASP A 248 20.63 -3.82 -8.09
C ASP A 248 20.04 -2.70 -7.22
N ARG A 249 19.10 -1.93 -7.79
CA ARG A 249 18.41 -0.83 -7.12
C ARG A 249 17.12 -0.47 -7.82
N VAL A 250 16.08 -0.12 -7.06
CA VAL A 250 14.92 0.61 -7.57
C VAL A 250 14.99 2.09 -7.19
N TYR A 251 14.88 2.96 -8.18
CA TYR A 251 14.61 4.37 -7.97
C TYR A 251 13.10 4.57 -7.94
N PHE A 252 12.60 5.37 -7.01
CA PHE A 252 11.18 5.72 -6.95
C PHE A 252 11.04 7.21 -6.70
N THR A 253 10.09 7.84 -7.37
CA THR A 253 9.92 9.29 -7.23
C THR A 253 9.06 9.64 -6.01
N GLU A 254 9.13 10.89 -5.53
CA GLU A 254 8.30 11.33 -4.39
C GLU A 254 6.79 11.33 -4.71
N THR A 255 6.41 11.64 -5.95
CA THR A 255 5.02 11.69 -6.47
C THR A 255 4.18 12.80 -5.82
N ARG A 256 4.56 14.06 -6.05
CA ARG A 256 3.77 15.25 -5.65
C ARG A 256 2.39 15.27 -6.32
N PRO A 257 1.37 15.88 -5.68
CA PRO A 257 1.40 16.55 -4.38
C PRO A 257 1.15 15.62 -3.18
N TYR A 258 0.65 14.41 -3.40
CA TYR A 258 0.23 13.48 -2.33
C TYR A 258 1.36 12.65 -1.72
N ASN A 259 2.55 12.71 -2.32
CA ASN A 259 3.78 12.06 -1.89
C ASN A 259 3.63 10.54 -1.78
N GLN A 260 2.94 9.91 -2.74
CA GLN A 260 2.64 8.48 -2.64
C GLN A 260 3.91 7.62 -2.69
N GLY A 261 4.87 7.98 -3.54
CA GLY A 261 6.14 7.27 -3.58
C GLY A 261 6.97 7.48 -2.31
N ALA A 262 7.08 8.72 -1.83
CA ALA A 262 7.84 9.01 -0.61
C ALA A 262 7.20 8.47 0.68
N ARG A 263 5.88 8.22 0.70
CA ARG A 263 5.16 7.70 1.88
C ARG A 263 4.93 6.20 1.83
N LEU A 264 4.42 5.68 0.72
CA LEU A 264 3.97 4.30 0.61
C LEU A 264 4.97 3.39 -0.08
N THR A 265 5.46 3.78 -1.24
CA THR A 265 6.46 2.98 -1.96
C THR A 265 7.74 2.88 -1.13
N ALA A 266 8.16 3.99 -0.50
CA ALA A 266 9.24 3.96 0.48
C ALA A 266 8.96 2.98 1.64
N TYR A 267 7.76 3.01 2.22
CA TYR A 267 7.39 2.12 3.33
C TYR A 267 7.47 0.65 2.92
N GLU A 268 6.86 0.27 1.80
CA GLU A 268 6.87 -1.12 1.32
C GLU A 268 8.28 -1.60 0.99
N LEU A 269 9.07 -0.79 0.25
CA LEU A 269 10.43 -1.16 -0.13
C LEU A 269 11.37 -1.27 1.08
N LEU A 270 11.21 -0.40 2.08
CA LEU A 270 12.00 -0.48 3.32
C LEU A 270 11.61 -1.69 4.16
N THR A 271 10.31 -1.97 4.29
CA THR A 271 9.79 -3.11 5.07
C THR A 271 10.26 -4.44 4.49
N GLU A 272 10.37 -4.52 3.16
CA GLU A 272 10.81 -5.72 2.44
C GLU A 272 12.33 -5.77 2.17
N GLU A 273 13.08 -4.82 2.74
CA GLU A 273 14.53 -4.69 2.57
C GLU A 273 14.99 -4.62 1.10
N ILE A 274 14.14 -4.10 0.21
CA ILE A 274 14.43 -3.96 -1.22
C ILE A 274 15.37 -2.75 -1.41
N PRO A 275 16.53 -2.91 -2.10
CA PRO A 275 17.47 -1.81 -2.32
C PRO A 275 16.83 -0.67 -3.11
N ALA A 276 16.57 0.45 -2.43
CA ALA A 276 15.76 1.53 -2.98
C ALA A 276 16.36 2.92 -2.75
N GLN A 277 16.04 3.86 -3.65
CA GLN A 277 16.43 5.26 -3.52
C GLN A 277 15.32 6.21 -3.98
N LEU A 278 14.96 7.14 -3.09
CA LEU A 278 14.01 8.22 -3.38
C LEU A 278 14.63 9.25 -4.34
N VAL A 279 13.82 9.74 -5.27
CA VAL A 279 14.20 10.78 -6.25
C VAL A 279 13.10 11.86 -6.29
N CYS A 280 13.48 13.13 -6.33
CA CYS A 280 12.50 14.20 -6.58
C CYS A 280 11.92 14.03 -7.99
N ASP A 281 10.62 14.30 -8.18
CA ASP A 281 9.97 14.12 -9.50
C ASP A 281 10.72 14.90 -10.61
N SER A 282 11.17 16.13 -10.31
CA SER A 282 11.94 16.99 -11.21
C SER A 282 13.39 16.54 -11.49
N ALA A 283 13.94 15.61 -10.69
CA ALA A 283 15.30 15.12 -10.83
C ALA A 283 15.42 13.89 -11.76
N VAL A 284 14.30 13.29 -12.17
CA VAL A 284 14.28 12.06 -13.00
C VAL A 284 15.08 12.23 -14.29
N SER A 285 14.93 13.35 -15.00
CA SER A 285 15.66 13.62 -16.24
C SER A 285 17.18 13.71 -16.03
N ALA A 286 17.63 14.24 -14.90
CA ALA A 286 19.06 14.30 -14.57
C ALA A 286 19.60 12.91 -14.23
N LEU A 287 18.84 12.14 -13.45
CA LEU A 287 19.16 10.76 -13.09
C LEU A 287 19.29 9.84 -14.31
N LEU A 288 18.32 9.88 -15.23
CA LEU A 288 18.35 9.05 -16.44
C LEU A 288 19.55 9.39 -17.34
N ARG A 289 20.01 10.64 -17.30
CA ARG A 289 21.22 11.06 -18.03
C ARG A 289 22.50 10.58 -17.36
N SER A 290 22.54 10.54 -16.04
CA SER A 290 23.76 10.23 -15.28
C SER A 290 23.94 8.74 -14.96
N ASP A 291 22.86 7.96 -14.93
CA ASP A 291 22.89 6.54 -14.58
C ASP A 291 22.47 5.64 -15.77
N PRO A 292 23.43 5.21 -16.62
CA PRO A 292 23.13 4.32 -17.75
C PRO A 292 22.74 2.90 -17.32
N MET A 293 22.82 2.54 -16.03
CA MET A 293 22.39 1.22 -15.54
C MET A 293 20.88 1.12 -15.34
N ILE A 294 20.14 2.25 -15.41
CA ILE A 294 18.68 2.24 -15.38
C ILE A 294 18.18 1.65 -16.69
N ARG A 295 17.74 0.39 -16.64
CA ARG A 295 17.37 -0.39 -17.83
C ARG A 295 15.90 -0.28 -18.18
N ALA A 296 15.05 -0.02 -17.19
CA ALA A 296 13.62 0.04 -17.36
C ALA A 296 12.98 1.12 -16.47
N ILE A 297 11.90 1.72 -16.98
CA ILE A 297 10.95 2.52 -16.21
C ILE A 297 9.65 1.73 -16.18
N ILE A 298 9.17 1.41 -14.98
CA ILE A 298 8.03 0.53 -14.76
C ILE A 298 7.02 1.27 -13.91
N VAL A 299 5.84 1.50 -14.46
CA VAL A 299 4.77 2.26 -13.81
C VAL A 299 3.47 1.47 -13.87
N GLY A 300 2.58 1.76 -12.93
CA GLY A 300 1.21 1.27 -12.98
C GLY A 300 0.39 2.05 -14.01
N ALA A 301 -0.90 1.70 -14.08
CA ALA A 301 -1.88 2.39 -14.91
C ALA A 301 -3.21 2.45 -14.16
N ASP A 302 -3.86 3.61 -14.20
CA ASP A 302 -5.28 3.75 -13.80
C ASP A 302 -6.20 3.34 -14.95
N ARG A 303 -5.76 3.55 -16.20
CA ARG A 303 -6.49 3.09 -17.40
C ARG A 303 -5.54 2.91 -18.58
N VAL A 304 -5.81 1.87 -19.37
CA VAL A 304 -5.20 1.67 -20.69
C VAL A 304 -6.33 1.57 -21.72
N SER A 305 -6.32 2.44 -22.73
CA SER A 305 -7.32 2.41 -23.81
C SER A 305 -6.97 1.37 -24.88
N ALA A 306 -7.90 1.11 -25.80
CA ALA A 306 -7.69 0.16 -26.90
C ALA A 306 -6.53 0.57 -27.84
N ASN A 307 -6.21 1.86 -27.93
CA ASN A 307 -5.05 2.38 -28.66
C ASN A 307 -3.77 2.46 -27.80
N VAL A 308 -3.77 1.88 -26.59
CA VAL A 308 -2.63 1.77 -25.67
C VAL A 308 -2.27 3.09 -24.96
N ASP A 309 -3.05 4.16 -25.13
CA ASP A 309 -2.89 5.36 -24.32
C ASP A 309 -3.14 5.02 -22.85
N THR A 310 -2.18 5.41 -22.01
CA THR A 310 -2.18 5.05 -20.60
C THR A 310 -2.39 6.29 -19.74
N ALA A 311 -3.48 6.31 -18.99
CA ALA A 311 -3.70 7.28 -17.92
C ALA A 311 -3.09 6.75 -16.62
N ASN A 312 -2.29 7.57 -15.96
CA ASN A 312 -1.62 7.26 -14.70
C ASN A 312 -1.43 8.54 -13.85
N MET A 313 -0.90 8.38 -12.64
CA MET A 313 -0.58 9.49 -11.74
C MET A 313 0.29 10.56 -12.40
N ILE A 314 -0.02 11.82 -12.10
CA ILE A 314 0.73 12.99 -12.57
C ILE A 314 2.17 12.97 -12.05
N CYS A 315 3.12 13.24 -12.94
CA CYS A 315 4.52 13.50 -12.60
C CYS A 315 4.77 15.02 -12.70
N ASN A 316 5.25 15.64 -11.62
CA ASN A 316 5.46 17.09 -11.52
C ASN A 316 6.92 17.52 -11.63
#